data_AF-A0A924P2I8-F1
#
_entry.id   AF-A0A924P2I8-F1
#
_cell.length_a   1.000
_cell.length_b   1.000
_cell.length_c   1.000
_cell.angle_alpha   90.00
_cell.angle_beta   90.00
_cell.angle_gamma   90.00
#
_symmetry.space_group_name_H-M   'P 1'
#
loop_
_entity.id
_entity.type
_entity.pdbx_description
1 polymer ?
#
loop_
_entity_poly.entity_id
_entity_poly.type
_entity_poly.pdbx_seq_one_letter_code
_entity_poly.pdbx_strand_id
1 'polypeptide(L)'
;MATLINITDIEAIPSKLILQKGDMLSFNASGGHSISATNVVEMLGPFLSGYISGSGEIISPSGAPGMVLFYARQDGTAQIDVVTGDPFYHPVTTFFKVKVL
;
A
#
# COMPACT_ATOMS: atom_id res chain seq x y z
N MET A 1 7.46 14.73 9.97
CA MET A 1 7.21 15.02 8.54
C MET A 1 6.75 13.72 7.92
N ALA A 2 5.64 13.71 7.18
CA ALA A 2 5.14 12.50 6.56
C ALA A 2 6.06 12.05 5.41
N THR A 3 6.34 10.76 5.34
CA THR A 3 7.15 10.16 4.27
C THR A 3 6.28 9.24 3.41
N LEU A 4 6.43 9.33 2.09
CA LEU A 4 5.91 8.30 1.18
C LEU A 4 7.00 7.25 0.95
N ILE A 5 6.78 6.04 1.47
CA ILE A 5 7.69 4.90 1.35
C ILE A 5 7.20 3.99 0.22
N ASN A 6 7.98 3.91 -0.86
CA ASN A 6 7.70 3.03 -1.98
C ASN A 6 8.36 1.66 -1.78
N ILE A 7 7.54 0.61 -1.80
CA ILE A 7 7.93 -0.78 -1.64
C ILE A 7 7.78 -1.47 -3.00
N THR A 8 8.92 -1.71 -3.64
CA THR A 8 9.00 -2.28 -4.99
C THR A 8 9.17 -3.80 -5.00
N ASP A 9 9.84 -4.35 -3.98
CA ASP A 9 10.07 -5.78 -3.82
C ASP A 9 9.51 -6.20 -2.47
N ILE A 10 8.35 -6.87 -2.50
CA ILE A 10 7.62 -7.26 -1.30
C ILE A 10 8.28 -8.44 -0.57
N GLU A 11 9.05 -9.26 -1.29
CA GLU A 11 9.71 -10.45 -0.73
C GLU A 11 10.99 -10.08 0.03
N ALA A 12 11.64 -8.98 -0.36
CA ALA A 12 12.82 -8.45 0.31
C ALA A 12 12.51 -7.65 1.59
N ILE A 13 11.25 -7.37 1.88
CA ILE A 13 10.82 -6.50 2.98
C ILE A 13 10.61 -7.32 4.27
N PRO A 14 11.10 -6.86 5.44
CA PRO A 14 10.80 -7.52 6.70
C PRO A 14 9.29 -7.52 6.99
N SER A 15 8.77 -8.63 7.52
CA SER A 15 7.36 -8.77 7.91
C SER A 15 6.90 -7.81 9.01
N LYS A 16 7.83 -7.08 9.65
CA LYS A 16 7.54 -6.03 10.62
C LYS A 16 8.02 -4.68 10.11
N LEU A 17 7.07 -3.74 9.99
CA LEU A 17 7.30 -2.37 9.56
C LEU A 17 7.17 -1.42 10.75
N ILE A 18 8.05 -0.43 10.84
CA ILE A 18 8.00 0.63 11.85
C ILE A 18 7.85 1.95 11.10
N LEU A 19 6.75 2.65 11.36
CA LEU A 19 6.36 3.89 10.70
C LEU A 19 6.19 5.01 11.72
N GLN A 20 6.25 6.25 11.26
CA GLN A 20 5.78 7.40 12.02
C GLN A 20 4.33 7.71 11.64
N LYS A 21 3.58 8.30 12.58
CA LYS A 21 2.27 8.86 12.25
C LYS A 21 2.38 9.85 11.07
N GLY A 22 1.51 9.66 10.08
CA GLY A 22 1.47 10.44 8.85
C GLY A 22 2.19 9.78 7.68
N ASP A 23 3.04 8.76 7.91
CA ASP A 23 3.71 8.05 6.82
C ASP A 23 2.71 7.31 5.93
N MET A 24 3.08 7.16 4.65
CA MET A 24 2.33 6.40 3.67
C MET A 24 3.20 5.27 3.12
N LEU A 25 2.63 4.07 3.05
CA LEU A 25 3.22 2.95 2.33
C LEU A 25 2.58 2.84 0.96
N SER A 26 3.41 2.64 -0.06
CA SER A 26 3.01 2.35 -1.42
C SER A 26 3.59 1.01 -1.84
N PHE A 27 2.72 0.04 -2.11
CA PHE A 27 3.12 -1.28 -2.59
C PHE A 27 2.79 -1.42 -4.07
N ASN A 28 3.71 -2.00 -4.86
CA ASN A 28 3.38 -2.51 -6.19
C ASN A 28 2.55 -3.80 -6.05
N ALA A 29 1.22 -3.63 -6.01
CA ALA A 29 0.28 -4.66 -5.59
C ALA A 29 -1.09 -4.43 -6.24
N SER A 30 -1.86 -5.52 -6.38
CA SER A 30 -3.22 -5.49 -6.94
C SER A 30 -4.30 -5.27 -5.88
N GLY A 31 -3.98 -5.51 -4.60
CA GLY A 31 -4.91 -5.32 -3.49
C GLY A 31 -4.24 -5.40 -2.12
N GLY A 32 -5.03 -5.24 -1.06
CA GLY A 32 -4.58 -5.35 0.33
C GLY A 32 -5.67 -4.93 1.30
N HIS A 33 -5.48 -5.17 2.59
CA HIS A 33 -6.44 -4.84 3.63
C HIS A 33 -5.74 -4.49 4.94
N SER A 34 -6.38 -3.65 5.75
CA SER A 34 -6.04 -3.55 7.17
C SER A 34 -6.87 -4.57 7.96
N ILE A 35 -6.22 -5.64 8.38
CA ILE A 35 -6.85 -6.81 9.02
C ILE A 35 -7.26 -6.49 10.46
N SER A 36 -6.46 -5.68 11.16
CA SER A 36 -6.72 -5.28 12.53
C SER A 36 -6.38 -3.81 12.75
N ALA A 37 -7.01 -3.21 13.76
CA ALA A 37 -6.76 -1.82 14.16
C ALA A 37 -6.76 -0.84 12.98
N THR A 38 -7.86 -0.80 12.22
CA THR A 38 -8.04 0.08 11.04
C THR A 38 -7.94 1.58 11.38
N ASN A 39 -8.03 1.92 12.67
CA ASN A 39 -7.76 3.25 13.17
C ASN A 39 -6.26 3.60 13.27
N VAL A 40 -5.36 2.59 13.35
CA VAL A 40 -3.88 2.72 13.39
C VAL A 40 -3.31 2.80 11.98
N VAL A 41 -3.70 1.89 11.10
CA VAL A 41 -3.32 1.92 9.68
C VAL A 41 -4.58 1.83 8.84
N GLU A 42 -4.72 2.76 7.91
CA GLU A 42 -5.86 2.84 7.00
C GLU A 42 -5.39 2.45 5.60
N MET A 43 -6.06 1.51 4.95
CA MET A 43 -5.86 1.28 3.52
C MET A 43 -6.66 2.36 2.77
N LEU A 44 -5.96 3.18 1.98
CA LEU A 44 -6.61 4.22 1.18
C LEU A 44 -7.25 3.65 -0.08
N GLY A 45 -6.73 2.52 -0.56
CA GLY A 45 -7.31 1.75 -1.65
C GLY A 45 -6.27 1.30 -2.69
N PRO A 46 -6.72 0.52 -3.68
CA PRO A 46 -5.95 0.20 -4.87
C PRO A 46 -6.04 1.35 -5.89
N PHE A 47 -4.94 1.64 -6.58
CA PHE A 47 -4.80 2.74 -7.54
C PHE A 47 -4.11 2.28 -8.83
N LEU A 48 -4.49 2.93 -9.93
CA LEU A 48 -3.70 2.96 -11.16
C LEU A 48 -2.79 4.19 -11.11
N SER A 49 -1.48 4.00 -11.31
CA SER A 49 -0.55 5.12 -11.40
C SER A 49 -0.80 5.87 -12.70
N GLY A 50 -1.28 7.12 -12.59
CA GLY A 50 -1.45 8.03 -13.72
C GLY A 50 -0.49 9.22 -13.64
N TYR A 51 -0.32 9.92 -14.76
CA TYR A 51 0.41 11.17 -14.85
C TYR A 51 -0.41 12.21 -15.60
N ILE A 52 -0.19 13.48 -15.25
CA ILE A 52 -0.83 14.62 -15.93
C ILE A 52 0.05 15.03 -17.10
N SER A 53 -0.55 15.13 -18.30
CA SER A 53 0.13 15.60 -19.51
C SER A 53 0.29 17.12 -19.51
N GLY A 54 1.06 17.65 -20.47
CA GLY A 54 1.15 19.11 -20.69
C GLY A 54 -0.18 19.77 -21.12
N SER A 55 -1.16 18.99 -21.59
CA SER A 55 -2.52 19.46 -21.89
C SER A 55 -3.44 19.48 -20.66
N GLY A 56 -2.99 18.97 -19.51
CA GLY A 56 -3.80 18.80 -18.30
C GLY A 56 -4.65 17.52 -18.30
N GLU A 57 -4.52 16.66 -19.32
CA GLU A 57 -5.23 15.38 -19.38
C GLU A 57 -4.52 14.34 -18.50
N ILE A 58 -5.30 13.45 -17.88
CA ILE A 58 -4.77 12.33 -17.10
C ILE A 58 -4.52 11.16 -18.04
N ILE A 59 -3.28 10.68 -18.07
CA ILE A 59 -2.88 9.48 -18.78
C ILE A 59 -2.59 8.40 -17.75
N SER A 60 -3.30 7.28 -17.85
CA SER A 60 -3.12 6.11 -16.99
C SER A 60 -3.09 4.84 -17.83
N PRO A 61 -2.33 3.81 -17.42
CA PRO A 61 -2.39 2.52 -18.08
C PRO A 61 -3.78 1.92 -17.96
N SER A 62 -4.21 1.21 -18.99
CA SER A 62 -5.42 0.37 -18.93
C SER A 62 -5.12 -0.92 -18.19
N GLY A 63 -6.02 -1.38 -17.32
CA GLY A 63 -5.92 -2.68 -16.66
C GLY A 63 -6.30 -2.65 -15.19
N ALA A 64 -5.88 -3.70 -14.48
CA ALA A 64 -6.07 -3.80 -13.03
C ALA A 64 -5.13 -2.83 -12.27
N PRO A 65 -5.51 -2.40 -11.06
CA PRO A 65 -4.64 -1.60 -10.19
C PRO A 65 -3.26 -2.25 -10.01
N GLY A 66 -2.23 -1.41 -9.95
CA GLY A 66 -0.83 -1.83 -9.73
C GLY A 66 -0.20 -1.18 -8.51
N MET A 67 -0.98 -0.44 -7.72
CA MET A 67 -0.51 0.22 -6.52
C MET A 67 -1.55 0.10 -5.41
N VAL A 68 -1.11 -0.13 -4.17
CA VAL A 68 -1.95 -0.04 -2.98
C VAL A 68 -1.31 0.90 -1.99
N LEU A 69 -2.11 1.84 -1.46
CA LEU A 69 -1.65 2.80 -0.48
C LEU A 69 -2.21 2.50 0.91
N PHE A 70 -1.34 2.59 1.91
CA PHE A 70 -1.70 2.59 3.32
C PHE A 70 -1.23 3.87 4.00
N TYR A 71 -2.02 4.38 4.94
CA TYR A 71 -1.73 5.58 5.71
C TYR A 71 -1.61 5.24 7.20
N ALA A 72 -0.49 5.64 7.81
CA ALA A 72 -0.25 5.52 9.25
C ALA A 72 -1.01 6.61 10.01
N ARG A 73 -2.20 6.29 10.51
CA ARG A 73 -3.17 7.27 11.01
C ARG A 73 -2.94 7.68 12.46
N GLN A 74 -2.59 6.75 13.34
CA GLN A 74 -2.29 7.01 14.74
C GLN A 74 -1.40 5.93 15.33
N ASP A 75 -0.79 6.23 16.47
CA ASP A 75 0.12 5.35 17.18
C ASP A 75 -0.55 4.01 17.55
N GLY A 76 0.22 2.93 17.46
CA GLY A 76 -0.30 1.60 17.80
C GLY A 76 0.35 0.49 17.00
N THR A 77 -0.33 -0.64 16.96
CA THR A 77 0.10 -1.80 16.17
C THR A 77 -1.09 -2.36 15.41
N ALA A 78 -0.90 -2.54 14.10
CA ALA A 78 -1.87 -3.09 13.17
C ALA A 78 -1.27 -4.28 12.44
N GLN A 79 -2.13 -5.03 11.78
CA GLN A 79 -1.74 -6.05 10.81
C GLN A 79 -2.40 -5.72 9.48
N ILE A 80 -1.62 -5.72 8.41
CA ILE A 80 -2.11 -5.53 7.05
C ILE A 80 -1.77 -6.77 6.22
N ASP A 81 -2.54 -7.00 5.16
CA ASP A 81 -2.16 -7.84 4.04
C ASP A 81 -1.99 -7.02 2.77
N VAL A 82 -1.17 -7.56 1.87
CA VAL A 82 -0.93 -7.03 0.54
C VAL A 82 -1.02 -8.20 -0.43
N VAL A 83 -1.73 -8.01 -1.53
CA VAL A 83 -1.96 -9.01 -2.56
C VAL A 83 -1.19 -8.63 -3.81
N THR A 84 -0.31 -9.52 -4.26
CA THR A 84 0.49 -9.41 -5.48
C THR A 84 0.21 -10.59 -6.42
N GLY A 85 0.87 -10.63 -7.58
CA GLY A 85 0.60 -11.62 -8.62
C GLY A 85 -0.68 -11.33 -9.42
N ASP A 86 -1.14 -12.32 -10.18
CA ASP A 86 -2.38 -12.21 -10.94
C ASP A 86 -3.59 -12.32 -9.98
N PRO A 87 -4.38 -11.26 -9.78
CA PRO A 87 -5.45 -11.25 -8.79
C PRO A 87 -6.60 -12.21 -9.13
N PHE A 88 -6.74 -12.65 -10.38
CA PHE A 88 -7.84 -13.51 -10.82
C PHE A 88 -7.47 -14.99 -10.83
N TYR A 89 -6.21 -15.31 -11.12
CA TYR A 89 -5.78 -16.70 -11.31
C TYR A 89 -4.77 -17.18 -10.26
N HIS A 90 -3.82 -16.33 -9.85
CA HIS A 90 -2.73 -16.71 -8.96
C HIS A 90 -2.35 -15.58 -7.99
N PRO A 91 -3.25 -15.19 -7.06
CA PRO A 91 -2.94 -14.17 -6.08
C PRO A 91 -1.96 -14.71 -5.03
N VAL A 92 -1.00 -13.87 -4.64
CA VAL A 92 -0.08 -14.11 -3.54
C VAL A 92 -0.34 -13.08 -2.45
N THR A 93 -0.68 -13.54 -1.24
CA THR A 93 -0.96 -12.66 -0.10
C THR A 93 0.23 -12.66 0.87
N THR A 94 0.76 -11.48 1.17
CA THR A 94 1.83 -11.26 2.14
C THR A 94 1.32 -10.44 3.31
N PHE A 95 1.66 -10.85 4.53
CA PHE A 95 1.20 -10.22 5.77
C PHE A 95 2.31 -9.38 6.41
N PHE A 96 1.96 -8.19 6.88
CA PHE A 96 2.86 -7.31 7.62
C PHE A 96 2.27 -6.89 8.95
N LYS A 97 3.10 -6.92 9.99
CA LYS A 97 2.82 -6.26 11.26
C LYS A 97 3.36 -4.84 11.20
N VAL A 98 2.50 -3.85 11.35
CA VAL A 98 2.87 -2.44 11.29
C VAL A 98 2.83 -1.86 12.70
N LYS A 99 3.92 -1.24 13.14
CA LYS A 99 3.98 -0.44 14.36
C LYS A 99 4.07 1.03 13.97
N VAL A 100 3.09 1.83 14.39
CA VAL A 100 3.10 3.28 14.21
C VAL A 100 3.55 3.91 15.53
N LEU A 101 4.54 4.79 15.44
CA LEU A 101 5.13 5.55 16.53
C LEU A 101 4.76 7.04 16.44
#